data_AF-A0A7C2AB79-F1
#
_entry.id   AF-A0A7C2AB79-F1
#
_cell.length_a   1.000
_cell.length_b   1.000
_cell.length_c   1.000
_cell.angle_alpha   90.00
_cell.angle_beta   90.00
_cell.angle_gamma   90.00
#
_symmetry.space_group_name_H-M   'P 1'
#
loop_
_entity.id
_entity.type
_entity.pdbx_description
1 polymer ?
#
loop_
_entity_poly.entity_id
_entity_poly.type
_entity_poly.pdbx_seq_one_letter_code
_entity_poly.pdbx_strand_id
1 'polypeptide(L)'
;MTDKEKLFFDRSDRFIHLANEQINEGIKAGQVSTAFMYGLARYTAWFTASGWTTAKDMADAKAETIDFFVTEYRQMLELNMDDYINQFDEYIQTSEKIQQQR
;
A
#
# COMPACT_ATOMS: atom_id res chain seq x y z
N MET A 1 -7.26 -8.74 18.20
CA MET A 1 -6.20 -8.94 17.19
C MET A 1 -5.47 -10.22 17.53
N THR A 2 -5.38 -11.15 16.58
CA THR A 2 -4.64 -12.41 16.68
C THR A 2 -3.15 -12.18 16.41
N ASP A 3 -2.29 -13.11 16.83
CA ASP A 3 -0.84 -13.03 16.56
C ASP A 3 -0.53 -12.97 15.05
N LYS A 4 -1.34 -13.64 14.21
CA LYS A 4 -1.19 -13.61 12.76
C LYS A 4 -1.52 -12.24 12.17
N GLU A 5 -2.58 -11.60 12.66
CA GLU A 5 -2.95 -10.24 12.26
C GLU A 5 -1.86 -9.25 12.65
N LYS A 6 -1.33 -9.36 13.88
CA LYS A 6 -0.22 -8.51 14.32
C LYS A 6 1.00 -8.64 13.40
N LEU A 7 1.42 -9.87 13.11
CA LEU A 7 2.54 -10.12 12.20
C LEU A 7 2.29 -9.60 10.78
N PHE A 8 1.04 -9.58 10.32
CA PHE A 8 0.68 -8.97 9.04
C PHE A 8 0.87 -7.44 9.09
N PHE A 9 0.32 -6.76 10.09
CA PHE A 9 0.47 -5.31 10.25
C PHE A 9 1.94 -4.91 10.43
N ASP A 10 2.68 -5.62 11.27
CA ASP A 10 4.12 -5.39 11.48
C ASP A 10 4.91 -5.45 10.15
N ARG A 11 4.53 -6.34 9.22
CA ARG A 11 5.18 -6.41 7.89
C ARG A 11 4.75 -5.26 6.99
N SER A 12 3.47 -4.89 6.99
CA SER A 12 2.94 -3.78 6.21
C SER A 12 3.57 -2.45 6.62
N ASP A 13 3.69 -2.21 7.93
CA ASP A 13 4.25 -0.98 8.50
C ASP A 13 5.72 -0.80 8.12
N ARG A 14 6.49 -1.88 7.99
CA ARG A 14 7.89 -1.81 7.52
C ARG A 14 8.01 -1.18 6.13
N PHE A 15 7.03 -1.39 5.26
CA PHE A 15 7.02 -0.74 3.94
C PHE A 15 6.68 0.75 4.04
N ILE A 16 5.76 1.12 4.94
CA ILE A 16 5.41 2.52 5.21
C ILE A 16 6.60 3.26 5.84
N HIS A 17 7.31 2.64 6.78
CA HIS A 17 8.51 3.21 7.38
C HIS A 17 9.57 3.54 6.32
N LEU A 18 9.83 2.64 5.38
CA LEU A 18 10.76 2.89 4.29
C LEU A 18 10.30 4.04 3.37
N ALA A 19 9.01 4.14 3.07
CA ALA A 19 8.47 5.29 2.35
C ALA A 19 8.66 6.61 3.13
N ASN A 20 8.44 6.59 4.44
CA ASN A 20 8.63 7.77 5.29
C ASN A 20 10.10 8.19 5.41
N GLU A 21 11.05 7.25 5.39
CA GLU A 21 12.48 7.56 5.32
C GLU A 21 12.82 8.40 4.08
N GLN A 22 12.28 8.05 2.91
CA GLN A 22 12.46 8.83 1.68
C GLN A 22 11.87 10.25 1.76
N ILE A 23 10.74 10.40 2.46
CA ILE A 23 10.15 11.73 2.72
C ILE A 23 11.08 12.55 3.62
N ASN A 24 11.68 11.93 4.65
CA ASN A 24 12.64 12.58 5.54
C ASN A 24 13.93 13.00 4.81
N GLU A 25 14.29 12.32 3.71
CA GLU A 25 15.37 12.70 2.80
C GLU A 25 14.99 13.88 1.88
N GLY A 26 13.77 14.41 1.97
CA GLY A 26 13.30 15.58 1.24
C GLY A 26 12.57 15.27 -0.07
N ILE A 27 12.29 13.99 -0.36
CA ILE A 27 11.51 13.60 -1.54
C ILE A 27 10.03 13.92 -1.29
N LYS A 28 9.34 14.47 -2.31
CA LYS A 28 7.93 14.83 -2.17
C LYS A 28 7.07 13.58 -1.96
N ALA A 29 6.11 13.66 -1.03
CA ALA A 29 5.20 12.55 -0.71
C ALA A 29 4.51 11.94 -1.95
N GLY A 30 4.10 12.76 -2.92
CA GLY A 30 3.50 12.25 -4.17
C GLY A 30 4.47 11.43 -5.05
N GLN A 31 5.77 11.77 -5.03
CA GLN A 31 6.80 10.99 -5.74
C GLN A 31 7.05 9.65 -5.03
N VAL A 32 7.16 9.68 -3.70
CA VAL A 32 7.29 8.47 -2.87
C VAL A 32 6.07 7.56 -3.07
N SER A 33 4.86 8.11 -3.03
CA SER A 33 3.61 7.36 -3.26
C SER A 33 3.58 6.69 -4.64
N THR A 34 3.96 7.41 -5.70
CA THR A 34 4.05 6.84 -7.05
C THR A 34 5.11 5.72 -7.12
N ALA A 35 6.27 5.92 -6.50
CA ALA A 35 7.31 4.90 -6.42
C ALA A 35 6.84 3.67 -5.63
N PHE A 36 6.07 3.87 -4.57
CA PHE A 36 5.50 2.81 -3.74
C PHE A 36 4.50 1.96 -4.51
N MET A 37 3.56 2.59 -5.24
CA MET A 37 2.64 1.90 -6.13
C MET A 37 3.37 1.09 -7.22
N TYR A 38 4.41 1.68 -7.83
CA TYR A 38 5.21 0.98 -8.83
C TYR A 38 5.99 -0.20 -8.23
N GLY A 39 6.52 -0.05 -7.01
CA GLY A 39 7.16 -1.12 -6.25
C GLY A 39 6.21 -2.30 -6.00
N LEU A 40 4.98 -2.02 -5.56
CA LEU A 40 3.94 -3.02 -5.37
C LEU A 40 3.63 -3.78 -6.67
N ALA A 41 3.47 -3.06 -7.78
CA ALA A 41 3.20 -3.66 -9.09
C ALA A 41 4.34 -4.61 -9.54
N ARG A 42 5.60 -4.21 -9.33
CA ARG A 42 6.76 -5.06 -9.67
C ARG A 42 6.86 -6.28 -8.78
N TYR A 43 6.62 -6.12 -7.48
CA TYR A 43 6.67 -7.22 -6.53
C TYR A 43 5.59 -8.26 -6.82
N THR A 44 4.35 -7.83 -7.02
CA THR A 44 3.21 -8.72 -7.34
C THR A 44 3.41 -9.43 -8.67
N ALA A 45 3.92 -8.74 -9.70
CA ALA A 45 4.27 -9.38 -10.98
C ALA A 45 5.34 -10.48 -10.82
N TRP A 46 6.39 -10.23 -10.04
CA TRP A 46 7.41 -11.25 -9.73
C TRP A 46 6.83 -12.42 -8.92
N PHE A 47 6.05 -12.12 -7.88
CA PHE A 47 5.42 -13.12 -7.03
C PHE A 47 4.52 -14.05 -7.87
N THR A 48 3.66 -13.50 -8.73
CA THR A 48 2.87 -14.30 -9.66
C THR A 48 3.73 -15.12 -10.59
N ALA A 49 4.74 -14.51 -11.23
CA ALA A 49 5.62 -15.22 -12.15
C ALA A 49 6.30 -16.43 -11.48
N SER A 50 6.65 -16.32 -10.19
CA SER A 50 7.27 -17.40 -9.42
C SER A 50 6.38 -18.64 -9.21
N GLY A 51 5.07 -18.50 -9.40
CA GLY A 51 4.09 -19.59 -9.27
C GLY A 51 3.78 -20.34 -10.57
N TRP A 52 4.22 -19.83 -11.74
CA TRP A 52 3.92 -20.44 -13.04
C TRP A 52 5.06 -21.31 -13.54
N THR A 53 4.74 -22.39 -14.26
CA THR A 53 5.73 -23.27 -14.88
C THR A 53 6.15 -22.80 -16.26
N THR A 54 5.25 -22.18 -17.03
CA THR A 54 5.56 -21.67 -18.37
C THR A 54 5.11 -20.22 -18.55
N ALA A 55 5.82 -19.49 -19.40
CA ALA A 55 5.46 -18.12 -19.78
C ALA A 55 4.13 -18.06 -20.54
N LYS A 56 3.74 -19.15 -21.22
CA LYS A 56 2.46 -19.21 -21.94
C LYS A 56 1.28 -19.25 -20.96
N ASP A 57 1.33 -20.11 -19.95
CA ASP A 57 0.25 -20.22 -18.96
C ASP A 57 0.09 -18.91 -18.18
N MET A 58 1.21 -18.27 -17.82
CA MET A 58 1.19 -16.94 -17.21
C MET A 58 0.58 -15.87 -18.14
N ALA A 59 0.88 -15.92 -19.44
CA ALA A 59 0.33 -14.97 -20.41
C ALA A 59 -1.18 -15.16 -20.58
N ASP A 60 -1.65 -16.41 -20.63
CA ASP A 60 -3.07 -16.74 -20.74
C ASP A 60 -3.85 -16.30 -19.48
N ALA A 61 -3.25 -16.40 -18.28
CA ALA A 61 -3.83 -15.98 -17.00
C ALA A 61 -3.60 -14.50 -16.64
N LYS A 62 -2.90 -13.73 -17.48
CA LYS A 62 -2.43 -12.36 -17.15
C LYS A 62 -3.57 -11.42 -16.78
N ALA A 63 -4.65 -11.42 -17.56
CA ALA A 63 -5.76 -10.49 -17.36
C ALA A 63 -6.49 -10.76 -16.03
N GLU A 64 -6.79 -12.04 -15.76
CA GLU A 64 -7.42 -12.49 -14.52
C GLU A 64 -6.55 -12.16 -13.30
N THR A 65 -5.24 -12.42 -13.40
CA THR A 65 -4.28 -12.08 -12.34
C THR A 65 -4.29 -10.58 -12.03
N ILE A 66 -4.26 -9.72 -13.06
CA ILE A 66 -4.27 -8.27 -12.88
C ILE A 66 -5.57 -7.83 -12.19
N ASP A 67 -6.71 -8.36 -12.63
CA ASP A 67 -8.02 -8.02 -12.07
C ASP A 67 -8.14 -8.40 -10.59
N PHE A 68 -7.60 -9.56 -10.22
CA PHE A 68 -7.49 -9.99 -8.83
C PHE A 68 -6.75 -8.95 -7.97
N PHE A 69 -5.50 -8.59 -8.32
CA PHE A 69 -4.73 -7.63 -7.52
C PHE A 69 -5.34 -6.23 -7.48
N VAL A 70 -5.91 -5.76 -8.60
CA VAL A 70 -6.57 -4.46 -8.65
C VAL A 70 -7.80 -4.45 -7.75
N THR A 71 -8.56 -5.54 -7.71
CA THR A 71 -9.75 -5.67 -6.84
C THR A 71 -9.36 -5.69 -5.37
N GLU A 72 -8.37 -6.49 -4.98
CA GLU A 72 -7.88 -6.53 -3.60
C GLU A 72 -7.33 -5.15 -3.16
N TYR A 73 -6.53 -4.51 -4.00
CA TYR A 73 -6.00 -3.17 -3.72
C TYR A 73 -7.11 -2.12 -3.59
N ARG A 74 -8.12 -2.18 -4.46
CA ARG A 74 -9.26 -1.27 -4.41
C ARG A 74 -10.01 -1.40 -3.07
N GLN A 75 -10.32 -2.62 -2.64
CA GLN A 75 -11.01 -2.85 -1.37
C GLN A 75 -10.23 -2.31 -0.17
N MET A 76 -8.91 -2.56 -0.14
CA MET A 76 -8.05 -2.02 0.92
C MET A 76 -8.00 -0.48 0.89
N LEU A 77 -7.92 0.11 -0.30
CA LEU A 77 -7.89 1.56 -0.45
C LEU A 77 -9.21 2.20 -0.02
N GLU A 78 -10.35 1.64 -0.44
CA GLU A 78 -11.69 2.08 -0.04
C GLU A 78 -11.85 2.06 1.47
N LEU A 79 -11.47 0.95 2.13
CA LEU A 79 -11.54 0.84 3.59
C LEU A 79 -10.74 1.95 4.30
N ASN A 80 -9.52 2.22 3.84
CA ASN A 80 -8.68 3.27 4.45
C ASN A 80 -9.24 4.67 4.15
N MET A 81 -9.72 4.91 2.92
CA MET A 81 -10.32 6.19 2.55
C MET A 81 -11.59 6.48 3.36
N ASP A 82 -12.44 5.48 3.53
CA ASP A 82 -13.67 5.59 4.33
C ASP A 82 -13.34 5.89 5.79
N ASP A 83 -12.27 5.31 6.35
CA ASP A 83 -11.78 5.65 7.69
C ASP A 83 -11.37 7.14 7.77
N TYR A 84 -10.51 7.62 6.87
CA TYR A 84 -10.15 9.05 6.84
C TYR A 84 -11.36 9.98 6.62
N ILE A 85 -12.36 9.58 5.85
CA ILE A 85 -13.59 10.35 5.63
C ILE A 85 -14.43 10.40 6.91
N ASN A 86 -14.64 9.25 7.56
CA ASN A 86 -15.49 9.15 8.74
C ASN A 86 -14.84 9.80 9.98
N GLN A 87 -13.51 9.82 10.04
CA GLN A 87 -12.72 10.37 11.14
C GLN A 87 -12.11 11.74 10.79
N PHE A 88 -12.52 12.35 9.68
CA PHE A 88 -11.89 13.53 9.10
C PHE A 88 -11.69 14.66 10.11
N ASP A 89 -12.76 15.05 10.81
CA ASP A 89 -12.72 16.14 11.78
C ASP A 89 -11.77 15.84 12.95
N GLU A 90 -11.71 14.59 13.41
CA GLU A 90 -10.85 14.20 14.54
C GLU A 90 -9.38 14.15 14.13
N TYR A 91 -9.07 13.53 12.98
CA TYR A 91 -7.71 13.35 12.52
C TYR A 91 -7.08 14.65 12.00
N ILE A 92 -7.85 15.45 11.25
CA ILE A 92 -7.34 16.70 10.68
C ILE A 92 -7.22 17.79 11.75
N GLN A 93 -8.22 17.98 12.62
CA GLN A 93 -8.12 19.00 13.68
C GLN A 93 -6.99 18.67 14.68
N THR A 94 -6.72 17.38 14.93
CA THR A 94 -5.58 16.97 15.77
C THR A 94 -4.25 17.25 15.07
N SER A 95 -4.16 17.02 13.76
CA SER A 95 -2.96 17.31 12.98
C SER A 95 -2.62 18.80 12.94
N GLU A 96 -3.63 19.67 12.81
CA GLU A 96 -3.48 21.13 12.84
C GLU A 96 -3.01 21.62 14.22
N LYS A 97 -3.59 21.09 15.30
CA LYS A 97 -3.19 21.44 16.67
C LYS A 97 -1.74 21.05 16.97
N ILE A 98 -1.30 19.89 16.49
CA ILE A 98 0.08 19.42 16.67
C ILE A 98 1.07 20.28 15.85
N GLN A 99 0.71 20.70 14.64
CA GLN A 99 1.55 21.59 13.84
C GLN A 99 1.66 23.01 14.43
N GLN A 100 0.61 23.51 15.09
CA GLN A 100 0.64 24.81 15.77
C GLN A 100 1.43 24.81 17.09
N GLN A 101 1.74 23.64 17.63
CA GLN A 101 2.50 23.47 18.89
C GLN A 101 3.99 23.15 18.67
N ARG A 102 4.43 23.04 17.41
CA ARG A 102 5.84 22.85 17.02
C ARG A 102 6.42 24.16 16.51
#